data_AF-A0AA37QJK1-F1
#
_entry.id   AF-A0AA37QJK1-F1
#
_cell.length_a   1.000
_cell.length_b   1.000
_cell.length_c   1.000
_cell.angle_alpha   90.00
_cell.angle_beta   90.00
_cell.angle_gamma   90.00
#
_symmetry.space_group_name_H-M   'P 1'
#
loop_
_entity.id
_entity.type
_entity.pdbx_description
1 polymer ?
#
loop_
_entity_poly.entity_id
_entity_poly.type
_entity_poly.pdbx_seq_one_letter_code
_entity_poly.pdbx_strand_id
1 'polypeptide(L)'
;MSLFAPLTLPNGAIIPNRIAKAAMEENLADADHAPSAALIRLYRAWGEGGAGLIITGNVMVDARAMTGPAGVVLEDDRHLDRFRAWAGAMRAGGGQAWMQINHPGRQTPAALAQDALAPSAIALDLGAQSKRFPVPRAMTADDIADVEHRFATTAALAERARFTGVEIHAAHGYLLSQFLSPLANHRADRWGGSLENRARLLVDVVRAVRAAVSPGFAVAVKLNSADFQRGGFSPEDARAVVAMIGPLGVDLVELSGGSYEAPAMMGASRDERTLAREAYFLDFARDIAAVATMPLMVTGGIRRRAAAEQVIAGGVAMAGIATAIAIQPDLPERWRRGGDDAPALRAITWKNKPLASSAHMSAVRYQLARLSRGRLTAPNVSPLWALITAQLAAKRRARRYRRWITARAANAP
;
A
#
# COMPACT_ATOMS: atom_id res chain seq x y z
N MET A 1 -9.49 -24.16 -6.23
CA MET A 1 -10.15 -22.89 -6.60
C MET A 1 -9.48 -22.35 -7.87
N SER A 2 -10.20 -21.71 -8.79
CA SER A 2 -9.62 -21.16 -10.02
C SER A 2 -9.27 -19.68 -9.87
N LEU A 3 -8.20 -19.22 -10.53
CA LEU A 3 -7.76 -17.82 -10.54
C LEU A 3 -8.85 -16.85 -11.05
N PHE A 4 -9.68 -17.30 -12.00
CA PHE A 4 -10.74 -16.50 -12.61
C PHE A 4 -12.13 -16.75 -12.00
N ALA A 5 -12.23 -17.57 -10.96
CA ALA A 5 -13.48 -17.74 -10.22
C ALA A 5 -13.76 -16.52 -9.32
N PRO A 6 -15.03 -16.17 -9.09
CA PRO A 6 -15.36 -15.10 -8.15
C PRO A 6 -14.95 -15.44 -6.71
N LEU A 7 -14.81 -14.39 -5.90
CA LEU A 7 -14.60 -14.46 -4.46
C LEU A 7 -15.72 -13.67 -3.77
N THR A 8 -16.47 -14.33 -2.89
CA THR A 8 -17.46 -13.67 -2.02
C THR A 8 -16.79 -13.33 -0.70
N LEU A 9 -16.93 -12.07 -0.27
CA LEU A 9 -16.36 -11.56 0.97
C LEU A 9 -17.34 -11.75 2.14
N PRO A 10 -16.86 -11.67 3.40
CA PRO A 10 -17.71 -11.78 4.60
C PRO A 10 -18.91 -10.81 4.60
N ASN A 11 -18.74 -9.58 4.12
CA ASN A 11 -19.85 -8.63 3.96
C ASN A 11 -20.81 -8.90 2.79
N GLY A 12 -20.63 -10.00 2.05
CA GLY A 12 -21.46 -10.38 0.90
C GLY A 12 -21.07 -9.75 -0.43
N ALA A 13 -20.09 -8.83 -0.47
CA ALA A 13 -19.60 -8.27 -1.73
C ALA A 13 -18.87 -9.33 -2.57
N ILE A 14 -19.01 -9.25 -3.90
CA ILE A 14 -18.41 -10.19 -4.84
C ILE A 14 -17.27 -9.51 -5.60
N ILE A 15 -16.09 -10.12 -5.57
CA ILE A 15 -14.97 -9.80 -6.45
C ILE A 15 -15.03 -10.78 -7.64
N PRO A 16 -15.05 -10.32 -8.90
CA PRO A 16 -15.34 -11.19 -10.05
C PRO A 16 -14.21 -12.15 -10.42
N ASN A 17 -13.00 -11.95 -9.91
CA ASN A 17 -11.89 -12.90 -10.02
C ASN A 17 -10.86 -12.67 -8.89
N ARG A 18 -9.90 -13.59 -8.75
CA ARG A 18 -8.95 -13.62 -7.64
C ARG A 18 -7.63 -12.91 -7.96
N ILE A 19 -7.64 -11.98 -8.92
CA ILE A 19 -6.48 -11.18 -9.30
C ILE A 19 -6.71 -9.73 -8.86
N ALA A 20 -5.82 -9.24 -7.99
CA ALA A 20 -5.84 -7.86 -7.53
C ALA A 20 -4.67 -7.05 -8.13
N LYS A 21 -4.96 -5.83 -8.61
CA LYS A 21 -3.92 -4.78 -8.68
C LYS A 21 -3.64 -4.33 -7.26
N ALA A 22 -2.49 -4.73 -6.74
CA ALA A 22 -2.05 -4.34 -5.41
C ALA A 22 -1.60 -2.86 -5.39
N ALA A 23 -1.61 -2.27 -4.20
CA ALA A 23 -1.24 -0.88 -3.99
C ALA A 23 0.19 -0.57 -4.49
N MET A 24 0.34 0.56 -5.18
CA MET A 24 1.62 1.08 -5.66
C MET A 24 1.59 2.60 -5.57
N GLU A 25 2.57 3.23 -4.95
CA GLU A 25 2.58 4.68 -4.80
C GLU A 25 2.94 5.39 -6.14
N GLU A 26 1.99 6.17 -6.69
CA GLU A 26 2.14 6.83 -7.99
C GLU A 26 2.72 8.25 -7.90
N ASN A 27 2.43 8.97 -6.80
CA ASN A 27 2.74 10.39 -6.65
C ASN A 27 2.19 11.26 -7.82
N LEU A 28 0.94 11.04 -8.25
CA LEU A 28 0.33 11.74 -9.39
C LEU A 28 -0.86 12.63 -9.01
N ALA A 29 -0.96 13.10 -7.77
CA ALA A 29 -1.95 14.10 -7.40
C ALA A 29 -1.67 15.47 -8.05
N ASP A 30 -2.71 16.30 -8.18
CA ASP A 30 -2.56 17.69 -8.61
C ASP A 30 -1.98 18.56 -7.49
N ALA A 31 -1.88 19.87 -7.74
CA ALA A 31 -1.30 20.82 -6.79
C ALA A 31 -2.11 20.96 -5.48
N ASP A 32 -3.39 20.61 -5.53
CA ASP A 32 -4.32 20.57 -4.40
C ASP A 32 -4.36 19.22 -3.68
N HIS A 33 -3.52 18.27 -4.10
CA HIS A 33 -3.47 16.91 -3.58
C HIS A 33 -4.73 16.04 -3.80
N ALA A 34 -5.63 16.47 -4.68
CA ALA A 34 -6.72 15.63 -5.17
C ALA A 34 -6.31 14.79 -6.41
N PRO A 35 -7.10 13.76 -6.78
CA PRO A 35 -6.80 12.88 -7.91
C PRO A 35 -6.73 13.65 -9.23
N SER A 36 -5.56 13.65 -9.88
CA SER A 36 -5.40 14.32 -11.17
C SER A 36 -6.07 13.55 -12.31
N ALA A 37 -6.35 14.25 -13.41
CA ALA A 37 -6.80 13.60 -14.64
C ALA A 37 -5.80 12.54 -15.16
N ALA A 38 -4.49 12.73 -14.90
CA ALA A 38 -3.47 11.76 -15.24
C ALA A 38 -3.55 10.50 -14.35
N LEU A 39 -3.80 10.67 -13.05
CA LEU A 39 -4.01 9.56 -12.12
C LEU A 39 -5.28 8.77 -12.49
N ILE A 40 -6.40 9.46 -12.76
CA ILE A 40 -7.66 8.83 -13.15
C ILE A 40 -7.46 8.01 -14.44
N ARG A 41 -6.73 8.54 -15.43
CA ARG A 41 -6.40 7.82 -16.68
C ARG A 41 -5.55 6.57 -16.44
N LEU A 42 -4.55 6.66 -15.57
CA LEU A 42 -3.74 5.52 -15.18
C LEU A 42 -4.61 4.40 -14.58
N TYR A 43 -5.52 4.76 -13.68
CA TYR A 43 -6.41 3.78 -13.05
C TYR A 43 -7.48 3.24 -13.99
N ARG A 44 -7.93 4.02 -14.98
CA ARG A 44 -8.78 3.52 -16.06
C ARG A 44 -8.13 2.39 -16.83
N ALA A 45 -6.83 2.51 -17.15
CA ALA A 45 -6.10 1.44 -17.84
C ALA A 45 -6.07 0.12 -17.05
N TRP A 46 -6.04 0.18 -15.71
CA TRP A 46 -6.19 -1.02 -14.88
C TRP A 46 -7.65 -1.47 -14.75
N GLY A 47 -8.59 -0.52 -14.66
CA GLY A 47 -10.02 -0.79 -14.60
C GLY A 47 -10.51 -1.58 -15.81
N GLU A 48 -10.00 -1.24 -16.99
CA GLU A 48 -10.28 -1.93 -18.27
C GLU A 48 -9.45 -3.21 -18.44
N GLY A 49 -8.45 -3.45 -17.58
CA GLY A 49 -7.48 -4.54 -17.70
C GLY A 49 -7.93 -5.90 -17.15
N GLY A 50 -9.13 -5.99 -16.57
CA GLY A 50 -9.76 -7.24 -16.15
C GLY A 50 -9.40 -7.75 -14.75
N ALA A 51 -8.70 -6.96 -13.93
CA ALA A 51 -8.47 -7.28 -12.52
C ALA A 51 -9.80 -7.29 -11.75
N GLY A 52 -9.97 -8.25 -10.85
CA GLY A 52 -11.18 -8.34 -10.03
C GLY A 52 -11.23 -7.28 -8.93
N LEU A 53 -10.06 -6.91 -8.42
CA LEU A 53 -9.90 -5.88 -7.41
C LEU A 53 -8.79 -4.91 -7.84
N ILE A 54 -9.02 -3.62 -7.67
CA ILE A 54 -8.02 -2.58 -7.86
C ILE A 54 -7.90 -1.79 -6.57
N ILE A 55 -6.69 -1.79 -6.01
CA ILE A 55 -6.36 -1.06 -4.78
C ILE A 55 -5.56 0.19 -5.15
N THR A 56 -5.92 1.33 -4.58
CA THR A 56 -5.16 2.57 -4.82
C THR A 56 -3.72 2.47 -4.27
N GLY A 57 -2.82 3.37 -4.68
CA GLY A 57 -1.66 3.71 -3.87
C GLY A 57 -2.10 4.41 -2.59
N ASN A 58 -1.13 4.81 -1.77
CA ASN A 58 -1.38 5.54 -0.52
C ASN A 58 -2.27 6.77 -0.75
N VAL A 59 -3.45 6.77 -0.14
CA VAL A 59 -4.22 7.98 0.14
C VAL A 59 -3.96 8.36 1.59
N MET A 60 -3.45 9.57 1.77
CA MET A 60 -3.06 10.06 3.09
C MET A 60 -4.28 10.57 3.84
N VAL A 61 -4.39 10.17 5.11
CA VAL A 61 -5.46 10.59 6.03
C VAL A 61 -5.23 11.99 6.60
N ASP A 62 -4.03 12.56 6.38
CA ASP A 62 -3.63 13.90 6.81
C ASP A 62 -2.70 14.54 5.78
N ALA A 63 -3.04 15.74 5.32
CA ALA A 63 -2.20 16.55 4.43
C ALA A 63 -0.79 16.83 4.99
N ARG A 64 -0.64 16.81 6.32
CA ARG A 64 0.62 17.06 7.03
C ARG A 64 1.50 15.83 7.12
N ALA A 65 1.00 14.65 6.76
CA ALA A 65 1.73 13.39 6.88
C ALA A 65 1.75 12.67 5.54
N MET A 66 2.73 13.01 4.68
CA MET A 66 2.78 12.54 3.29
C MET A 66 3.94 11.57 3.07
N THR A 67 3.70 10.48 2.34
CA THR A 67 4.78 9.56 1.89
C THR A 67 5.56 10.10 0.69
N GLY A 68 4.98 11.05 -0.05
CA GLY A 68 5.60 11.66 -1.21
C GLY A 68 4.94 12.99 -1.61
N PRO A 69 5.67 13.83 -2.37
CA PRO A 69 5.31 15.23 -2.62
C PRO A 69 4.09 15.44 -3.53
N ALA A 70 3.53 14.36 -4.08
CA ALA A 70 2.32 14.41 -4.89
C ALA A 70 1.44 13.20 -4.59
N GLY A 71 1.45 12.74 -3.33
CA GLY A 71 0.45 11.80 -2.82
C GLY A 71 -0.94 12.43 -2.81
N VAL A 72 -1.96 11.58 -2.81
CA VAL A 72 -3.37 12.02 -2.71
C VAL A 72 -3.75 12.14 -1.24
N VAL A 73 -4.56 13.15 -0.89
CA VAL A 73 -5.09 13.36 0.46
C VAL A 73 -6.60 13.33 0.40
N LEU A 74 -7.23 12.61 1.34
CA LEU A 74 -8.69 12.66 1.52
C LEU A 74 -9.02 12.82 3.01
N GLU A 75 -9.13 14.08 3.44
CA GLU A 75 -9.42 14.45 4.83
C GLU A 75 -10.69 15.33 4.94
N ASP A 76 -11.28 15.73 3.82
CA ASP A 76 -12.51 16.51 3.71
C ASP A 76 -13.20 16.24 2.34
N ASP A 77 -14.36 16.85 2.09
CA ASP A 77 -15.16 16.60 0.89
C ASP A 77 -15.00 17.63 -0.24
N ARG A 78 -14.04 18.57 -0.16
CA ARG A 78 -13.86 19.65 -1.14
C ARG A 78 -13.64 19.19 -2.58
N HIS A 79 -13.09 17.98 -2.76
CA HIS A 79 -12.75 17.42 -4.07
C HIS A 79 -13.41 16.06 -4.34
N LEU A 80 -14.51 15.76 -3.63
CA LEU A 80 -15.14 14.44 -3.63
C LEU A 80 -15.61 13.99 -5.03
N ASP A 81 -15.93 14.92 -5.91
CA ASP A 81 -16.24 14.70 -7.33
C ASP A 81 -15.09 14.01 -8.09
N ARG A 82 -13.84 14.44 -7.86
CA ARG A 82 -12.65 13.83 -8.49
C ARG A 82 -12.37 12.45 -7.92
N PHE A 83 -12.65 12.22 -6.65
CA PHE A 83 -12.59 10.88 -6.06
C PHE A 83 -13.65 9.95 -6.64
N ARG A 84 -14.87 10.44 -6.91
CA ARG A 84 -15.91 9.68 -7.63
C ARG A 84 -15.48 9.31 -9.04
N ALA A 85 -14.87 10.25 -9.77
CA ALA A 85 -14.32 9.98 -11.10
C ALA A 85 -13.20 8.91 -11.04
N TRP A 86 -12.38 8.94 -9.99
CA TRP A 86 -11.32 7.95 -9.77
C TRP A 86 -11.87 6.55 -9.47
N ALA A 87 -12.82 6.43 -8.55
CA ALA A 87 -13.52 5.18 -8.26
C ALA A 87 -14.23 4.63 -9.51
N GLY A 88 -14.90 5.49 -10.28
CA GLY A 88 -15.53 5.10 -11.54
C GLY A 88 -14.54 4.56 -12.58
N ALA A 89 -13.37 5.18 -12.70
CA ALA A 89 -12.32 4.72 -13.60
C ALA A 89 -11.77 3.33 -13.21
N MET A 90 -11.61 3.07 -11.90
CA MET A 90 -11.20 1.77 -11.38
C MET A 90 -12.23 0.67 -11.69
N ARG A 91 -13.52 1.02 -11.68
CA ARG A 91 -14.61 0.05 -11.89
C ARG A 91 -14.99 -0.12 -13.37
N ALA A 92 -14.26 0.47 -14.31
CA ALA A 92 -14.61 0.49 -15.73
C ALA A 92 -14.82 -0.91 -16.34
N GLY A 93 -14.09 -1.92 -15.88
CA GLY A 93 -14.24 -3.33 -16.30
C GLY A 93 -15.03 -4.21 -15.32
N GLY A 94 -15.82 -3.62 -14.42
CA GLY A 94 -16.69 -4.34 -13.48
C GLY A 94 -16.00 -4.90 -12.23
N GLY A 95 -14.73 -4.56 -11.99
CA GLY A 95 -14.01 -4.89 -10.75
C GLY A 95 -14.42 -4.06 -9.54
N GLN A 96 -13.91 -4.43 -8.37
CA GLN A 96 -14.01 -3.67 -7.13
C GLN A 96 -12.92 -2.59 -7.07
N ALA A 97 -13.19 -1.47 -6.40
CA ALA A 97 -12.28 -0.34 -6.26
C ALA A 97 -12.09 0.01 -4.80
N TRP A 98 -10.92 -0.31 -4.26
CA TRP A 98 -10.59 -0.07 -2.85
C TRP A 98 -9.54 1.02 -2.70
N MET A 99 -9.76 1.89 -1.72
CA MET A 99 -8.82 2.96 -1.37
C MET A 99 -7.89 2.48 -0.26
N GLN A 100 -6.57 2.43 -0.53
CA GLN A 100 -5.60 2.19 0.52
C GLN A 100 -5.35 3.49 1.31
N ILE A 101 -5.70 3.50 2.59
CA ILE A 101 -5.58 4.64 3.49
C ILE A 101 -4.36 4.48 4.40
N ASN A 102 -3.56 5.54 4.55
CA ASN A 102 -2.24 5.43 5.19
C ASN A 102 -1.83 6.69 5.97
N HIS A 103 -0.94 6.47 6.94
CA HIS A 103 -0.16 7.49 7.64
C HIS A 103 1.33 7.06 7.69
N PRO A 104 2.29 7.91 7.27
CA PRO A 104 3.69 7.50 7.06
C PRO A 104 4.45 7.21 8.35
N GLY A 105 4.02 7.81 9.47
CA GLY A 105 4.72 7.77 10.74
C GLY A 105 6.16 8.30 10.61
N ARG A 106 7.15 7.58 11.15
CA ARG A 106 8.57 7.95 11.02
C ARG A 106 9.14 7.89 9.59
N GLN A 107 8.42 7.28 8.63
CA GLN A 107 8.84 7.22 7.21
C GLN A 107 8.43 8.47 6.40
N THR A 108 8.20 9.60 7.06
CA THR A 108 7.97 10.91 6.42
C THR A 108 9.25 11.46 5.80
N PRO A 109 9.30 11.75 4.48
CA PRO A 109 10.51 12.26 3.85
C PRO A 109 10.88 13.68 4.31
N ALA A 110 12.13 13.88 4.75
CA ALA A 110 12.64 15.17 5.21
C ALA A 110 12.54 16.28 4.14
N ALA A 111 12.54 15.92 2.85
CA ALA A 111 12.37 16.86 1.74
C ALA A 111 11.01 17.60 1.76
N LEU A 112 10.01 17.04 2.44
CA LEU A 112 8.68 17.63 2.59
C LEU A 112 8.59 18.63 3.75
N ALA A 113 9.57 18.66 4.67
CA ALA A 113 9.59 19.54 5.84
C ALA A 113 8.30 19.43 6.68
N GLN A 114 7.90 18.18 6.96
CA GLN A 114 6.76 17.82 7.79
C GLN A 114 7.25 17.24 9.12
N ASP A 115 6.43 17.35 10.16
CA ASP A 115 6.67 16.65 11.41
C ASP A 115 6.45 15.14 11.21
N ALA A 116 7.42 14.35 11.66
CA ALA A 116 7.28 12.90 11.69
C ALA A 116 6.74 12.47 13.07
N LEU A 117 5.66 11.69 13.07
CA LEU A 117 5.06 11.12 14.26
C LEU A 117 5.39 9.62 14.35
N ALA A 118 5.58 9.10 15.55
CA ALA A 118 5.83 7.68 15.78
C ALA A 118 5.39 7.26 17.18
N PRO A 119 5.22 5.96 17.46
CA PRO A 119 4.98 5.47 18.82
C PRO A 119 6.11 5.86 19.79
N SER A 120 7.36 5.92 19.31
CA SER A 120 8.54 6.30 20.09
C SER A 120 9.46 7.19 19.26
N ALA A 121 10.26 8.04 19.92
CA ALA A 121 11.20 8.97 19.29
C ALA A 121 12.47 8.24 18.78
N ILE A 122 12.29 7.24 17.91
CA ILE A 122 13.34 6.38 17.36
C ILE A 122 13.47 6.66 15.87
N ALA A 123 14.62 7.18 15.47
CA ALA A 123 14.93 7.46 14.06
C ALA A 123 15.01 6.18 13.23
N LEU A 124 14.75 6.29 11.92
CA LEU A 124 15.01 5.21 10.97
C LEU A 124 16.51 5.01 10.77
N ASP A 125 16.96 3.75 10.78
CA ASP A 125 18.34 3.41 10.44
C ASP A 125 18.44 2.80 9.03
N LEU A 126 18.82 3.65 8.08
CA LEU A 126 19.08 3.29 6.69
C LEU A 126 20.54 3.56 6.30
N GLY A 127 21.44 3.58 7.29
CA GLY A 127 22.85 3.95 7.12
C GLY A 127 23.03 5.31 6.45
N ALA A 128 23.66 5.35 5.28
CA ALA A 128 23.90 6.61 4.55
C ALA A 128 22.61 7.35 4.14
N GLN A 129 21.44 6.69 4.17
CA GLN A 129 20.16 7.28 3.80
C GLN A 129 19.34 7.78 4.99
N SER A 130 19.77 7.58 6.25
CA SER A 130 18.99 7.94 7.44
C SER A 130 18.62 9.42 7.47
N LYS A 131 19.51 10.31 6.99
CA LYS A 131 19.27 11.77 6.89
C LYS A 131 18.13 12.17 5.94
N ARG A 132 17.56 11.21 5.17
CA ARG A 132 16.37 11.46 4.34
C ARG A 132 15.08 11.48 5.14
N PHE A 133 15.11 11.12 6.41
CA PHE A 133 13.98 11.09 7.31
C PHE A 133 14.34 11.88 8.58
N PRO A 134 13.45 12.76 9.08
CA PRO A 134 13.69 13.47 10.32
C PRO A 134 13.56 12.50 11.52
N VAL A 135 14.14 12.87 12.65
CA VAL A 135 13.87 12.16 13.92
C VAL A 135 12.39 12.40 14.26
N PRO A 136 11.60 11.34 14.54
CA PRO A 136 10.19 11.51 14.84
C PRO A 136 9.96 12.01 16.25
N ARG A 137 8.85 12.73 16.44
CA ARG A 137 8.28 13.02 17.75
C ARG A 137 7.45 11.82 18.22
N ALA A 138 7.59 11.45 19.50
CA ALA A 138 6.72 10.45 20.11
C ALA A 138 5.28 11.00 20.20
N MET A 139 4.31 10.17 19.79
CA MET A 139 2.89 10.53 19.83
C MET A 139 2.36 10.58 21.27
N THR A 140 1.54 11.58 21.57
CA THR A 140 0.71 11.66 22.77
C THR A 140 -0.56 10.81 22.60
N ALA A 141 -1.35 10.66 23.67
CA ALA A 141 -2.67 10.05 23.57
C ALA A 141 -3.59 10.79 22.58
N ASP A 142 -3.51 12.12 22.54
CA ASP A 142 -4.32 12.96 21.65
C ASP A 142 -3.89 12.81 20.19
N ASP A 143 -2.58 12.71 19.92
CA ASP A 143 -2.09 12.42 18.56
C ASP A 143 -2.64 11.06 18.08
N ILE A 144 -2.68 10.06 18.96
CA ILE A 144 -3.17 8.71 18.64
C ILE A 144 -4.68 8.74 18.34
N ALA A 145 -5.45 9.47 19.16
CA ALA A 145 -6.89 9.64 18.96
C ALA A 145 -7.22 10.43 17.68
N ASP A 146 -6.46 11.49 17.36
CA ASP A 146 -6.62 12.25 16.10
C ASP A 146 -6.35 11.36 14.89
N VAL A 147 -5.29 10.56 14.93
CA VAL A 147 -4.99 9.61 13.84
C VAL A 147 -6.12 8.60 13.66
N GLU A 148 -6.62 7.99 14.74
CA GLU A 148 -7.76 7.07 14.68
C GLU A 148 -8.98 7.72 14.02
N HIS A 149 -9.34 8.93 14.46
CA HIS A 149 -10.45 9.68 13.89
C HIS A 149 -10.25 9.98 12.40
N ARG A 150 -9.03 10.33 11.98
CA ARG A 150 -8.71 10.59 10.57
C ARG A 150 -8.87 9.35 9.70
N PHE A 151 -8.44 8.17 10.16
CA PHE A 151 -8.66 6.93 9.42
C PHE A 151 -10.17 6.68 9.19
N ALA A 152 -10.99 6.84 10.22
CA ALA A 152 -12.44 6.68 10.12
C ALA A 152 -13.07 7.71 9.17
N THR A 153 -12.69 8.99 9.29
CA THR A 153 -13.18 10.07 8.44
C THR A 153 -12.82 9.85 6.97
N THR A 154 -11.57 9.48 6.67
CA THR A 154 -11.14 9.15 5.29
C THR A 154 -11.92 7.97 4.73
N ALA A 155 -12.20 6.93 5.53
CA ALA A 155 -12.97 5.79 5.08
C ALA A 155 -14.43 6.15 4.74
N ALA A 156 -15.10 6.95 5.59
CA ALA A 156 -16.44 7.45 5.31
C ALA A 156 -16.47 8.32 4.02
N LEU A 157 -15.44 9.15 3.82
CA LEU A 157 -15.29 9.94 2.60
C LEU A 157 -15.05 9.04 1.36
N ALA A 158 -14.26 7.98 1.48
CA ALA A 158 -14.06 7.01 0.40
C ALA A 158 -15.38 6.35 -0.03
N GLU A 159 -16.23 5.97 0.94
CA GLU A 159 -17.57 5.46 0.65
C GLU A 159 -18.46 6.50 -0.05
N ARG A 160 -18.50 7.75 0.46
CA ARG A 160 -19.22 8.87 -0.19
C ARG A 160 -18.68 9.18 -1.60
N ALA A 161 -17.41 8.85 -1.86
CA ALA A 161 -16.74 8.91 -3.16
C ALA A 161 -17.00 7.69 -4.04
N ARG A 162 -17.87 6.74 -3.64
CA ARG A 162 -18.27 5.56 -4.43
C ARG A 162 -17.14 4.55 -4.68
N PHE A 163 -16.09 4.58 -3.87
CA PHE A 163 -15.26 3.38 -3.70
C PHE A 163 -16.13 2.26 -3.12
N THR A 164 -15.70 1.02 -3.30
CA THR A 164 -16.44 -0.15 -2.80
C THR A 164 -15.78 -0.77 -1.57
N GLY A 165 -14.67 -0.20 -1.13
CA GLY A 165 -14.02 -0.54 0.12
C GLY A 165 -12.80 0.31 0.40
N VAL A 166 -12.18 0.07 1.55
CA VAL A 166 -10.89 0.62 1.96
C VAL A 166 -9.95 -0.49 2.39
N GLU A 167 -8.67 -0.25 2.22
CA GLU A 167 -7.60 -1.07 2.80
C GLU A 167 -6.79 -0.24 3.79
N ILE A 168 -6.80 -0.63 5.06
CA ILE A 168 -6.05 0.01 6.14
C ILE A 168 -4.59 -0.46 6.05
N HIS A 169 -3.66 0.46 5.84
CA HIS A 169 -2.25 0.10 5.67
C HIS A 169 -1.53 -0.06 7.02
N ALA A 170 -1.32 -1.31 7.45
CA ALA A 170 -0.61 -1.69 8.68
C ALA A 170 0.67 -2.50 8.41
N ALA A 171 1.41 -2.11 7.38
CA ALA A 171 2.57 -2.83 6.88
C ALA A 171 3.70 -1.86 6.51
N HIS A 172 4.83 -2.40 6.07
CA HIS A 172 5.93 -1.67 5.42
C HIS A 172 6.61 -0.59 6.27
N GLY A 173 6.51 -0.69 7.59
CA GLY A 173 7.10 0.29 8.50
C GLY A 173 6.41 1.64 8.50
N TYR A 174 5.17 1.75 7.99
CA TYR A 174 4.31 2.93 8.20
C TYR A 174 3.70 2.94 9.60
N LEU A 175 2.91 3.96 9.94
CA LEU A 175 2.57 4.26 11.35
C LEU A 175 1.99 3.05 12.10
N LEU A 176 0.95 2.39 11.57
CA LEU A 176 0.34 1.25 12.26
C LEU A 176 1.32 0.07 12.38
N SER A 177 2.17 -0.16 11.38
CA SER A 177 3.26 -1.15 11.45
C SER A 177 4.33 -0.78 12.49
N GLN A 178 4.61 0.52 12.69
CA GLN A 178 5.53 0.99 13.73
C GLN A 178 4.98 0.70 15.13
N PHE A 179 3.67 0.84 15.35
CA PHE A 179 3.05 0.46 16.64
C PHE A 179 3.15 -1.03 16.89
N LEU A 180 2.96 -1.86 15.86
CA LEU A 180 3.07 -3.33 15.97
C LEU A 180 4.49 -3.81 16.26
N SER A 181 5.50 -3.17 15.65
CA SER A 181 6.88 -3.62 15.72
C SER A 181 7.55 -3.24 17.05
N PRO A 182 8.07 -4.20 17.83
CA PRO A 182 8.84 -3.89 19.05
C PRO A 182 10.16 -3.15 18.78
N LEU A 183 10.64 -3.09 17.52
CA LEU A 183 11.83 -2.31 17.13
C LEU A 183 11.54 -0.82 16.96
N ALA A 184 10.27 -0.45 16.79
CA ALA A 184 9.86 0.94 16.59
C ALA A 184 9.02 1.47 17.77
N ASN A 185 8.39 0.59 18.55
CA ASN A 185 7.53 0.92 19.67
C ASN A 185 8.13 0.47 21.01
N HIS A 186 8.79 1.40 21.70
CA HIS A 186 9.36 1.21 23.04
C HIS A 186 8.48 1.85 24.12
N ARG A 187 7.18 2.05 23.85
CA ARG A 187 6.28 2.63 24.85
C ARG A 187 6.06 1.67 26.02
N ALA A 188 5.88 2.23 27.21
CA ALA A 188 5.56 1.52 28.43
C ALA A 188 4.10 1.73 28.89
N ASP A 189 3.29 2.41 28.08
CA ASP A 189 1.87 2.65 28.35
C ASP A 189 0.97 1.65 27.61
N ARG A 190 -0.34 1.92 27.57
CA ARG A 190 -1.34 1.01 26.97
C ARG A 190 -1.16 0.77 25.46
N TRP A 191 -0.25 1.47 24.78
CA TRP A 191 0.05 1.28 23.37
C TRP A 191 1.41 0.63 23.10
N GLY A 192 2.14 0.16 24.12
CA GLY A 192 3.38 -0.59 23.94
C GLY A 192 3.59 -1.72 24.95
N GLY A 193 4.75 -2.37 24.89
CA GLY A 193 5.03 -3.57 25.66
C GLY A 193 4.43 -4.81 24.99
N SER A 194 3.36 -5.37 25.54
CA SER A 194 2.73 -6.62 25.03
C SER A 194 2.17 -6.46 23.61
N LEU A 195 1.97 -7.59 22.91
CA LEU A 195 1.43 -7.54 21.54
C LEU A 195 0.03 -6.91 21.51
N GLU A 196 -0.81 -7.18 22.50
CA GLU A 196 -2.16 -6.61 22.62
C GLU A 196 -2.12 -5.08 22.69
N ASN A 197 -1.16 -4.54 23.46
CA ASN A 197 -0.97 -3.09 23.54
C ASN A 197 -0.39 -2.51 22.24
N ARG A 198 0.61 -3.18 21.65
CA ARG A 198 1.19 -2.78 20.35
C ARG A 198 0.16 -2.80 19.22
N ALA A 199 -0.78 -3.76 19.24
CA ALA A 199 -1.86 -3.91 18.27
C ALA A 199 -3.06 -2.99 18.52
N ARG A 200 -3.14 -2.35 19.70
CA ARG A 200 -4.29 -1.57 20.14
C ARG A 200 -4.72 -0.51 19.13
N LEU A 201 -3.78 0.29 18.63
CA LEU A 201 -4.10 1.33 17.64
C LEU A 201 -4.69 0.74 16.35
N LEU A 202 -4.16 -0.39 15.86
CA LEU A 202 -4.73 -1.05 14.68
C LEU A 202 -6.15 -1.55 14.95
N VAL A 203 -6.37 -2.19 16.09
CA VAL A 203 -7.69 -2.68 16.51
C VAL A 203 -8.70 -1.54 16.62
N ASP A 204 -8.31 -0.44 17.26
CA ASP A 204 -9.16 0.75 17.43
C ASP A 204 -9.48 1.39 16.07
N VAL A 205 -8.49 1.53 15.18
CA VAL A 205 -8.69 2.02 13.80
C VAL A 205 -9.65 1.12 13.01
N VAL A 206 -9.51 -0.21 13.08
CA VAL A 206 -10.42 -1.14 12.39
C VAL A 206 -11.85 -0.96 12.90
N ARG A 207 -12.03 -0.85 14.22
CA ARG A 207 -13.36 -0.60 14.84
C ARG A 207 -13.96 0.73 14.38
N ALA A 208 -13.17 1.80 14.44
CA ALA A 208 -13.62 3.14 14.07
C ALA A 208 -13.97 3.22 12.57
N VAL A 209 -13.15 2.65 11.70
CA VAL A 209 -13.43 2.56 10.26
C VAL A 209 -14.70 1.75 10.00
N ARG A 210 -14.84 0.58 10.63
CA ARG A 210 -16.03 -0.25 10.45
C ARG A 210 -17.31 0.45 10.94
N ALA A 211 -17.24 1.18 12.05
CA ALA A 211 -18.36 1.96 12.56
C ALA A 211 -18.74 3.16 11.66
N ALA A 212 -17.79 3.68 10.88
CA ALA A 212 -17.98 4.87 10.04
C ALA A 212 -18.51 4.57 8.63
N VAL A 213 -18.58 3.30 8.22
CA VAL A 213 -18.96 2.89 6.86
C VAL A 213 -20.12 1.91 6.87
N SER A 214 -20.86 1.81 5.76
CA SER A 214 -21.99 0.88 5.69
C SER A 214 -21.56 -0.60 5.73
N PRO A 215 -22.44 -1.52 6.16
CA PRO A 215 -22.13 -2.95 6.18
C PRO A 215 -21.69 -3.53 4.83
N GLY A 216 -22.20 -2.99 3.72
CA GLY A 216 -21.85 -3.44 2.36
C GLY A 216 -20.53 -2.88 1.82
N PHE A 217 -19.89 -1.95 2.53
CA PHE A 217 -18.60 -1.39 2.16
C PHE A 217 -17.48 -2.26 2.71
N ALA A 218 -16.54 -2.69 1.85
CA ALA A 218 -15.48 -3.60 2.28
C ALA A 218 -14.43 -2.88 3.13
N VAL A 219 -13.95 -3.53 4.20
CA VAL A 219 -12.79 -3.06 4.99
C VAL A 219 -11.76 -4.17 5.02
N ALA A 220 -10.61 -3.89 4.43
CA ALA A 220 -9.46 -4.77 4.40
C ALA A 220 -8.31 -4.21 5.24
N VAL A 221 -7.37 -5.08 5.63
CA VAL A 221 -6.15 -4.69 6.33
C VAL A 221 -4.94 -5.27 5.59
N LYS A 222 -3.95 -4.42 5.29
CA LYS A 222 -2.64 -4.87 4.81
C LYS A 222 -1.67 -5.01 5.98
N LEU A 223 -1.15 -6.21 6.21
CA LEU A 223 -0.29 -6.55 7.34
C LEU A 223 1.06 -7.14 6.87
N ASN A 224 2.12 -6.87 7.63
CA ASN A 224 3.39 -7.57 7.42
C ASN A 224 3.27 -9.02 7.89
N SER A 225 3.84 -9.95 7.14
CA SER A 225 4.06 -11.34 7.55
C SER A 225 5.14 -11.45 8.61
N ALA A 226 6.16 -10.61 8.46
CA ALA A 226 7.23 -10.36 9.41
C ALA A 226 7.96 -9.07 8.99
N ASP A 227 8.72 -8.51 9.92
CA ASP A 227 9.67 -7.41 9.63
C ASP A 227 10.97 -7.91 8.99
N PHE A 228 11.27 -9.20 9.06
CA PHE A 228 12.54 -9.82 8.63
C PHE A 228 13.78 -9.21 9.32
N GLN A 229 13.58 -8.74 10.54
CA GLN A 229 14.62 -8.23 11.42
C GLN A 229 14.59 -9.01 12.74
N ARG A 230 15.77 -9.35 13.26
CA ARG A 230 15.86 -10.05 14.55
C ARG A 230 15.23 -9.20 15.64
N GLY A 231 14.26 -9.78 16.36
CA GLY A 231 13.53 -9.08 17.41
C GLY A 231 12.47 -8.10 16.92
N GLY A 232 12.08 -8.14 15.64
CA GLY A 232 10.95 -7.37 15.07
C GLY A 232 9.63 -8.14 15.10
N PHE A 233 8.62 -7.62 14.40
CA PHE A 233 7.32 -8.27 14.25
C PHE A 233 7.47 -9.64 13.60
N SER A 234 6.98 -10.68 14.27
CA SER A 234 7.17 -12.08 13.87
C SER A 234 5.95 -12.67 13.14
N PRO A 235 6.10 -13.84 12.50
CA PRO A 235 4.97 -14.60 11.97
C PRO A 235 3.89 -14.93 13.01
N GLU A 236 4.29 -15.23 14.25
CA GLU A 236 3.39 -15.51 15.37
C GLU A 236 2.62 -14.26 15.80
N ASP A 237 3.30 -13.10 15.85
CA ASP A 237 2.64 -11.81 16.07
C ASP A 237 1.60 -11.54 14.96
N ALA A 238 1.95 -11.79 13.69
CA ALA A 238 1.04 -11.61 12.56
C ALA A 238 -0.21 -12.50 12.71
N ARG A 239 -0.03 -13.77 13.06
CA ARG A 239 -1.13 -14.72 13.32
C ARG A 239 -2.04 -14.23 14.44
N ALA A 240 -1.48 -13.79 15.56
CA ALA A 240 -2.24 -13.28 16.69
C ALA A 240 -2.98 -11.98 16.34
N VAL A 241 -2.37 -11.06 15.60
CA VAL A 241 -3.02 -9.82 15.14
C VAL A 241 -4.18 -10.12 14.18
N VAL A 242 -4.03 -11.08 13.26
CA VAL A 242 -5.13 -11.51 12.38
C VAL A 242 -6.30 -12.06 13.21
N ALA A 243 -6.01 -12.85 14.24
CA ALA A 243 -7.03 -13.35 15.16
C ALA A 243 -7.72 -12.22 15.95
N MET A 244 -6.98 -11.18 16.36
CA MET A 244 -7.54 -10.01 17.07
C MET A 244 -8.49 -9.19 16.20
N ILE A 245 -8.19 -9.02 14.90
CA ILE A 245 -9.03 -8.22 13.99
C ILE A 245 -10.17 -9.01 13.34
N GLY A 246 -10.10 -10.35 13.34
CA GLY A 246 -11.10 -11.20 12.70
C GLY A 246 -12.55 -10.99 13.16
N PRO A 247 -12.83 -10.87 14.47
CA PRO A 247 -14.17 -10.58 14.99
C PRO A 247 -14.69 -9.18 14.66
N LEU A 248 -13.87 -8.28 14.10
CA LEU A 248 -14.22 -6.87 13.90
C LEU A 248 -14.85 -6.57 12.52
N GLY A 249 -15.18 -7.60 11.74
CA GLY A 249 -15.76 -7.42 10.41
C GLY A 249 -14.74 -6.96 9.35
N VAL A 250 -13.53 -7.50 9.41
CA VAL A 250 -12.53 -7.36 8.33
C VAL A 250 -12.87 -8.33 7.20
N ASP A 251 -13.00 -7.80 5.99
CA ASP A 251 -13.45 -8.55 4.81
C ASP A 251 -12.33 -9.28 4.07
N LEU A 252 -11.09 -8.80 4.21
CA LEU A 252 -9.91 -9.38 3.59
C LEU A 252 -8.65 -8.93 4.33
N VAL A 253 -7.67 -9.83 4.47
CA VAL A 253 -6.32 -9.47 4.94
C VAL A 253 -5.31 -9.67 3.81
N GLU A 254 -4.59 -8.61 3.45
CA GLU A 254 -3.45 -8.69 2.55
C GLU A 254 -2.17 -8.90 3.34
N LEU A 255 -1.51 -10.03 3.09
CA LEU A 255 -0.19 -10.34 3.62
C LEU A 255 0.89 -9.86 2.64
N SER A 256 1.77 -9.01 3.16
CA SER A 256 3.01 -8.58 2.51
C SER A 256 4.17 -8.78 3.49
N GLY A 257 5.38 -8.27 3.26
CA GLY A 257 6.38 -8.26 4.31
C GLY A 257 7.46 -7.18 4.19
N GLY A 258 8.22 -6.98 5.27
CA GLY A 258 9.36 -6.07 5.35
C GLY A 258 9.04 -4.61 5.69
N SER A 259 10.08 -3.78 5.72
CA SER A 259 10.07 -2.33 6.01
C SER A 259 11.06 -1.59 5.08
N TYR A 260 11.23 -0.28 5.20
CA TYR A 260 12.33 0.39 4.44
C TYR A 260 13.72 -0.07 4.91
N GLU A 261 13.84 -0.50 6.18
CA GLU A 261 15.08 -1.01 6.79
C GLU A 261 15.36 -2.46 6.33
N ALA A 262 14.32 -3.24 6.04
CA ALA A 262 14.39 -4.57 5.45
C ALA A 262 13.35 -4.73 4.33
N PRO A 263 13.63 -4.30 3.08
CA PRO A 263 12.64 -4.13 2.02
C PRO A 263 12.24 -5.46 1.35
N ALA A 264 11.72 -6.40 2.14
CA ALA A 264 11.27 -7.70 1.65
C ALA A 264 10.18 -7.55 0.57
N MET A 265 9.33 -6.51 0.64
CA MET A 265 8.33 -6.17 -0.38
C MET A 265 8.93 -5.89 -1.77
N MET A 266 10.18 -5.42 -1.84
CA MET A 266 10.87 -5.12 -3.09
C MET A 266 11.54 -6.35 -3.72
N GLY A 267 11.37 -7.53 -3.13
CA GLY A 267 12.09 -8.72 -3.60
C GLY A 267 13.59 -8.66 -3.31
N ALA A 268 14.06 -7.81 -2.39
CA ALA A 268 15.47 -7.68 -2.02
C ALA A 268 15.70 -8.05 -0.55
N SER A 269 15.70 -9.35 -0.23
CA SER A 269 16.38 -9.87 0.95
C SER A 269 17.76 -10.40 0.51
N ARG A 270 18.72 -10.34 1.44
CA ARG A 270 20.08 -10.86 1.25
C ARG A 270 19.97 -12.37 0.95
N ASP A 271 20.49 -12.79 -0.20
CA ASP A 271 20.91 -14.15 -0.53
C ASP A 271 19.94 -15.31 -0.87
N GLU A 272 18.63 -15.12 -1.10
CA GLU A 272 17.78 -16.27 -1.46
C GLU A 272 17.08 -16.17 -2.83
N ARG A 273 17.22 -17.26 -3.61
CA ARG A 273 16.61 -17.50 -4.92
C ARG A 273 15.10 -17.30 -4.83
N THR A 274 14.51 -16.58 -5.80
CA THR A 274 13.09 -16.21 -5.89
C THR A 274 12.10 -17.32 -5.47
N LEU A 275 12.42 -18.58 -5.81
CA LEU A 275 11.63 -19.77 -5.47
C LEU A 275 11.48 -20.04 -3.96
N ALA A 276 12.55 -19.86 -3.16
CA ALA A 276 12.49 -20.08 -1.72
C ALA A 276 11.58 -19.06 -1.02
N ARG A 277 11.47 -17.84 -1.58
CA ARG A 277 10.61 -16.77 -1.06
C ARG A 277 9.16 -16.95 -1.46
N GLU A 278 8.91 -17.38 -2.70
CA GLU A 278 7.58 -17.80 -3.13
C GLU A 278 7.05 -18.92 -2.22
N ALA A 279 7.91 -19.91 -1.87
CA ALA A 279 7.58 -20.96 -0.90
C ALA A 279 7.32 -20.41 0.51
N TYR A 280 8.17 -19.51 1.03
CA TYR A 280 8.00 -18.89 2.35
C TYR A 280 6.65 -18.18 2.51
N PHE A 281 6.26 -17.35 1.52
CA PHE A 281 4.97 -16.65 1.60
C PHE A 281 3.78 -17.60 1.52
N LEU A 282 3.90 -18.72 0.79
CA LEU A 282 2.85 -19.73 0.70
C LEU A 282 2.69 -20.52 1.99
N ASP A 283 3.79 -20.97 2.59
CA ASP A 283 3.75 -21.70 3.86
C ASP A 283 3.21 -20.81 4.99
N PHE A 284 3.69 -19.56 5.06
CA PHE A 284 3.15 -18.58 5.99
C PHE A 284 1.65 -18.29 5.79
N ALA A 285 1.21 -18.16 4.53
CA ALA A 285 -0.20 -17.92 4.25
C ALA A 285 -1.08 -19.11 4.66
N ARG A 286 -0.56 -20.35 4.61
CA ARG A 286 -1.26 -21.54 5.13
C ARG A 286 -1.41 -21.48 6.65
N ASP A 287 -0.37 -21.07 7.36
CA ASP A 287 -0.40 -20.97 8.82
C ASP A 287 -1.39 -19.91 9.31
N ILE A 288 -1.45 -18.76 8.63
CA ILE A 288 -2.46 -17.73 8.93
C ILE A 288 -3.87 -18.18 8.51
N ALA A 289 -4.00 -18.90 7.40
CA ALA A 289 -5.31 -19.40 6.96
C ALA A 289 -5.97 -20.31 8.02
N ALA A 290 -5.20 -20.94 8.90
CA ALA A 290 -5.73 -21.73 10.01
C ALA A 290 -6.43 -20.90 11.11
N VAL A 291 -6.21 -19.58 11.18
CA VAL A 291 -6.86 -18.69 12.16
C VAL A 291 -7.68 -17.57 11.53
N ALA A 292 -7.48 -17.29 10.25
CA ALA A 292 -8.19 -16.23 9.54
C ALA A 292 -9.66 -16.60 9.36
N THR A 293 -10.54 -15.73 9.83
CA THR A 293 -12.00 -15.83 9.58
C THR A 293 -12.42 -15.19 8.26
N MET A 294 -11.49 -14.50 7.60
CA MET A 294 -11.68 -13.80 6.33
C MET A 294 -10.72 -14.32 5.25
N PRO A 295 -11.03 -14.11 3.96
CA PRO A 295 -10.14 -14.38 2.85
C PRO A 295 -8.76 -13.71 3.01
N LEU A 296 -7.70 -14.45 2.67
CA LEU A 296 -6.34 -13.91 2.59
C LEU A 296 -5.97 -13.55 1.14
N MET A 297 -5.26 -12.44 1.00
CA MET A 297 -4.53 -12.05 -0.21
C MET A 297 -3.04 -12.08 0.07
N VAL A 298 -2.25 -12.53 -0.90
CA VAL A 298 -0.78 -12.46 -0.81
C VAL A 298 -0.24 -11.60 -1.95
N THR A 299 0.69 -10.71 -1.60
CA THR A 299 1.41 -9.86 -2.56
C THR A 299 2.91 -9.98 -2.38
N GLY A 300 3.62 -10.16 -3.49
CA GLY A 300 5.08 -10.14 -3.52
C GLY A 300 5.62 -11.00 -4.65
N GLY A 301 6.30 -10.40 -5.63
CA GLY A 301 7.01 -11.14 -6.69
C GLY A 301 6.15 -11.84 -7.74
N ILE A 302 4.81 -11.86 -7.62
CA ILE A 302 3.92 -12.49 -8.59
C ILE A 302 3.98 -11.76 -9.93
N ARG A 303 4.54 -12.43 -10.94
CA ARG A 303 4.69 -11.91 -12.31
C ARG A 303 4.15 -12.83 -13.40
N ARG A 304 3.96 -14.12 -13.07
CA ARG A 304 3.62 -15.18 -14.00
C ARG A 304 2.26 -15.78 -13.65
N ARG A 305 1.48 -16.16 -14.65
CA ARG A 305 0.17 -16.80 -14.44
C ARG A 305 0.28 -18.02 -13.54
N ALA A 306 1.25 -18.90 -13.82
CA ALA A 306 1.48 -20.12 -13.04
C ALA A 306 1.76 -19.84 -11.55
N ALA A 307 2.48 -18.76 -11.23
CA ALA A 307 2.74 -18.38 -9.83
C ALA A 307 1.45 -17.91 -9.14
N ALA A 308 0.60 -17.14 -9.83
CA ALA A 308 -0.70 -16.73 -9.30
C ALA A 308 -1.63 -17.94 -9.10
N GLU A 309 -1.65 -18.90 -10.04
CA GLU A 309 -2.41 -20.14 -9.92
C GLU A 309 -1.92 -21.00 -8.74
N GLN A 310 -0.60 -21.08 -8.50
CA GLN A 310 -0.03 -21.76 -7.33
C GLN A 310 -0.46 -21.12 -6.00
N VAL A 311 -0.54 -19.79 -5.93
CA VAL A 311 -1.06 -19.06 -4.76
C VAL A 311 -2.50 -19.49 -4.46
N ILE A 312 -3.36 -19.49 -5.47
CA ILE A 312 -4.77 -19.88 -5.29
C ILE A 312 -4.91 -21.37 -4.96
N ALA A 313 -4.10 -22.23 -5.58
CA ALA A 313 -4.06 -23.66 -5.29
C ALA A 313 -3.56 -23.95 -3.85
N GLY A 314 -2.71 -23.08 -3.31
CA GLY A 314 -2.19 -23.16 -1.95
C GLY A 314 -3.18 -22.77 -0.84
N GLY A 315 -4.42 -22.40 -1.18
CA GLY A 315 -5.46 -22.02 -0.22
C GLY A 315 -5.63 -20.51 -0.01
N VAL A 316 -4.80 -19.69 -0.64
CA VAL A 316 -4.94 -18.22 -0.59
C VAL A 316 -6.11 -17.79 -1.48
N ALA A 317 -6.92 -16.86 -0.99
CA ALA A 317 -8.13 -16.47 -1.69
C ALA A 317 -7.87 -15.54 -2.87
N MET A 318 -6.79 -14.75 -2.83
CA MET A 318 -6.49 -13.72 -3.82
C MET A 318 -4.98 -13.52 -4.05
N ALA A 319 -4.60 -13.32 -5.31
CA ALA A 319 -3.23 -13.01 -5.72
C ALA A 319 -3.08 -11.51 -6.02
N GLY A 320 -2.20 -10.84 -5.28
CA GLY A 320 -1.90 -9.44 -5.47
C GLY A 320 -0.69 -9.18 -6.36
N ILE A 321 -0.90 -8.35 -7.38
CA ILE A 321 0.09 -8.06 -8.42
C ILE A 321 0.34 -6.55 -8.48
N ALA A 322 1.60 -6.16 -8.29
CA ALA A 322 2.02 -4.76 -8.37
C ALA A 322 2.79 -4.49 -9.68
N THR A 323 4.10 -4.78 -9.69
CA THR A 323 5.00 -4.30 -10.76
C THR A 323 4.70 -4.92 -12.13
N ALA A 324 4.22 -6.15 -12.22
CA ALA A 324 3.85 -6.76 -13.49
C ALA A 324 2.63 -6.05 -14.14
N ILE A 325 1.61 -5.72 -13.34
CA ILE A 325 0.42 -4.97 -13.80
C ILE A 325 0.75 -3.50 -14.10
N ALA A 326 1.77 -2.91 -13.47
CA ALA A 326 2.27 -1.59 -13.88
C ALA A 326 2.92 -1.60 -15.28
N ILE A 327 3.46 -2.74 -15.70
CA ILE A 327 4.12 -2.93 -16.99
C ILE A 327 3.12 -3.34 -18.07
N GLN A 328 2.16 -4.20 -17.70
CA GLN A 328 1.09 -4.71 -18.57
C GLN A 328 -0.27 -4.55 -17.86
N PRO A 329 -0.98 -3.41 -18.06
CA PRO A 329 -2.22 -3.12 -17.34
C PRO A 329 -3.36 -4.12 -17.54
N ASP A 330 -3.42 -4.72 -18.72
CA ASP A 330 -4.38 -5.74 -19.14
C ASP A 330 -3.91 -7.17 -18.89
N LEU A 331 -2.89 -7.36 -18.03
CA LEU A 331 -2.33 -8.67 -17.70
C LEU A 331 -3.41 -9.72 -17.28
N PRO A 332 -4.40 -9.39 -16.43
CA PRO A 332 -5.46 -10.32 -16.09
C PRO A 332 -6.26 -10.83 -17.30
N GLU A 333 -6.63 -9.91 -18.21
CA GLU A 333 -7.36 -10.27 -19.41
C GLU A 333 -6.50 -11.06 -20.41
N ARG A 334 -5.23 -10.68 -20.55
CA ARG A 334 -4.25 -11.43 -21.33
C ARG A 334 -4.10 -12.87 -20.84
N TRP A 335 -3.97 -13.07 -19.53
CA TRP A 335 -3.92 -14.40 -18.93
C TRP A 335 -5.21 -15.19 -19.14
N ARG A 336 -6.37 -14.54 -19.04
CA ARG A 336 -7.68 -15.17 -19.28
C ARG A 336 -7.78 -15.75 -20.69
N ARG A 337 -7.20 -15.06 -21.67
CA ARG A 337 -7.13 -15.49 -23.09
C ARG A 337 -5.98 -16.44 -23.41
N GLY A 338 -5.18 -16.84 -22.41
CA GLY A 338 -4.02 -17.71 -22.62
C GLY A 338 -2.81 -17.03 -23.26
N GLY A 339 -2.72 -15.69 -23.22
CA GLY A 339 -1.57 -14.93 -23.70
C GLY A 339 -0.39 -14.90 -22.71
N ASP A 340 0.71 -14.27 -23.13
CA ASP A 340 1.96 -14.27 -22.35
C ASP A 340 1.92 -13.46 -21.05
N ASP A 341 2.92 -13.68 -20.21
CA ASP A 341 3.18 -12.90 -19.01
C ASP A 341 3.69 -11.47 -19.31
N ALA A 342 3.70 -10.62 -18.28
CA ALA A 342 4.21 -9.25 -18.41
C ALA A 342 5.72 -9.24 -18.74
N PRO A 343 6.17 -8.38 -19.67
CA PRO A 343 7.59 -8.29 -20.01
C PRO A 343 8.42 -7.88 -18.80
N ALA A 344 9.68 -8.34 -18.77
CA ALA A 344 10.64 -7.92 -17.77
C ALA A 344 11.10 -6.48 -18.02
N LEU A 345 11.38 -5.75 -16.95
CA LEU A 345 12.13 -4.50 -17.07
C LEU A 345 13.59 -4.82 -17.43
N ARG A 346 14.25 -3.87 -18.10
CA ARG A 346 15.68 -3.96 -18.37
C ARG A 346 16.47 -4.25 -17.08
N ALA A 347 17.30 -5.29 -17.12
CA ALA A 347 18.11 -5.71 -15.98
C ALA A 347 19.09 -4.61 -15.53
N ILE A 348 19.29 -4.52 -14.21
CA ILE A 348 20.17 -3.54 -13.57
C ILE A 348 21.31 -4.29 -12.86
N THR A 349 22.52 -4.19 -13.40
CA THR A 349 23.71 -4.90 -12.92
C THR A 349 24.65 -4.01 -12.07
N TRP A 350 24.13 -2.91 -11.52
CA TRP A 350 24.93 -1.93 -10.78
C TRP A 350 25.42 -2.50 -9.44
N LYS A 351 26.70 -2.24 -9.11
CA LYS A 351 27.33 -2.71 -7.85
C LYS A 351 26.67 -2.13 -6.60
N ASN A 352 26.26 -0.85 -6.65
CA ASN A 352 25.56 -0.20 -5.56
C ASN A 352 24.11 -0.68 -5.50
N LYS A 353 23.82 -1.63 -4.60
CA LYS A 353 22.49 -2.26 -4.46
C LYS A 353 21.37 -1.27 -4.10
N PRO A 354 21.54 -0.32 -3.14
CA PRO A 354 20.54 0.72 -2.89
C PRO A 354 20.20 1.56 -4.14
N LEU A 355 21.22 1.92 -4.93
CA LEU A 355 21.03 2.68 -6.15
C LEU A 355 20.34 1.85 -7.23
N ALA A 356 20.70 0.56 -7.37
CA ALA A 356 20.05 -0.37 -8.28
C ALA A 356 18.55 -0.53 -7.95
N SER A 357 18.21 -0.71 -6.67
CA SER A 357 16.82 -0.76 -6.19
C SER A 357 16.06 0.54 -6.51
N SER A 358 16.67 1.70 -6.24
CA SER A 358 16.08 3.01 -6.57
C SER A 358 15.82 3.18 -8.06
N ALA A 359 16.73 2.70 -8.92
CA ALA A 359 16.56 2.74 -10.37
C ALA A 359 15.48 1.76 -10.85
N HIS A 360 15.36 0.59 -10.23
CA HIS A 360 14.27 -0.35 -10.52
C HIS A 360 12.90 0.28 -10.21
N MET A 361 12.74 0.85 -9.02
CA MET A 361 11.52 1.56 -8.63
C MET A 361 11.21 2.74 -9.56
N SER A 362 12.25 3.45 -9.98
CA SER A 362 12.10 4.54 -10.95
C SER A 362 11.67 4.04 -12.32
N ALA A 363 12.15 2.88 -12.78
CA ALA A 363 11.74 2.25 -14.02
C ALA A 363 10.27 1.76 -13.97
N VAL A 364 9.79 1.28 -12.83
CA VAL A 364 8.35 0.98 -12.61
C VAL A 364 7.52 2.26 -12.66
N ARG A 365 7.90 3.30 -11.90
CA ARG A 365 7.23 4.62 -11.90
C ARG A 365 7.21 5.27 -13.29
N TYR A 366 8.23 5.02 -14.11
CA TYR A 366 8.27 5.47 -15.49
C TYR A 366 7.12 4.88 -16.32
N GLN A 367 6.76 3.61 -16.10
CA GLN A 367 5.62 2.97 -16.78
C GLN A 367 4.31 3.62 -16.38
N LEU A 368 4.11 3.83 -15.07
CA LEU A 368 2.93 4.52 -14.53
C LEU A 368 2.79 5.92 -15.14
N ALA A 369 3.89 6.66 -15.23
CA ALA A 369 3.91 8.00 -15.84
C ALA A 369 3.65 7.98 -17.36
N ARG A 370 3.96 6.89 -18.08
CA ARG A 370 3.59 6.75 -19.49
C ARG A 370 2.09 6.49 -19.64
N LEU A 371 1.56 5.53 -18.88
CA LEU A 371 0.15 5.18 -18.87
C LEU A 371 -0.74 6.36 -18.46
N SER A 372 -0.33 7.14 -17.45
CA SER A 372 -1.04 8.35 -17.01
C SER A 372 -1.16 9.43 -18.11
N ARG A 373 -0.28 9.36 -19.13
CA ARG A 373 -0.27 10.23 -20.32
C ARG A 373 -0.90 9.58 -21.55
N GLY A 374 -1.56 8.42 -21.40
CA GLY A 374 -2.16 7.67 -22.52
C GLY A 374 -1.13 7.04 -23.46
N ARG A 375 0.09 6.80 -22.99
CA ARG A 375 1.15 6.16 -23.77
C ARG A 375 1.33 4.72 -23.33
N LEU A 376 1.69 3.85 -24.29
CA LEU A 376 2.12 2.47 -24.00
C LEU A 376 3.30 2.44 -23.02
N THR A 377 3.49 1.34 -22.31
CA THR A 377 4.67 1.14 -21.45
C THR A 377 5.95 1.01 -22.28
N ALA A 378 7.11 1.26 -21.68
CA ALA A 378 8.46 0.97 -22.22
C ALA A 378 9.27 0.17 -21.19
N PRO A 379 9.15 -1.17 -21.17
CA PRO A 379 9.92 -2.02 -20.27
C PRO A 379 11.44 -1.89 -20.45
N ASN A 380 11.87 -1.55 -21.68
CA ASN A 380 13.28 -1.40 -22.06
C ASN A 380 13.87 -0.01 -21.76
N VAL A 381 13.18 0.85 -20.98
CA VAL A 381 13.70 2.17 -20.59
C VAL A 381 15.09 2.05 -19.94
N SER A 382 15.97 3.00 -20.25
CA SER A 382 17.27 3.10 -19.56
C SER A 382 17.05 3.31 -18.05
N PRO A 383 17.60 2.44 -17.17
CA PRO A 383 17.46 2.60 -15.72
C PRO A 383 17.99 3.94 -15.21
N LEU A 384 19.09 4.43 -15.82
CA LEU A 384 19.66 5.73 -15.48
C LEU A 384 18.72 6.88 -15.87
N TRP A 385 18.12 6.81 -17.05
CA TRP A 385 17.14 7.81 -17.50
C TRP A 385 15.90 7.84 -16.63
N ALA A 386 15.36 6.66 -16.29
CA ALA A 386 14.23 6.54 -15.40
C ALA A 386 14.54 7.14 -14.02
N LEU A 387 15.73 6.86 -13.46
CA LEU A 387 16.17 7.41 -12.19
C LEU A 387 16.30 8.94 -12.21
N ILE A 388 16.98 9.51 -13.22
CA ILE A 388 17.17 10.96 -13.34
C ILE A 388 15.82 11.67 -13.47
N THR A 389 14.94 11.19 -14.35
CA THR A 389 13.62 11.80 -14.55
C THR A 389 12.76 11.74 -13.29
N ALA A 390 12.78 10.62 -12.56
CA ALA A 390 12.09 10.48 -11.28
C ALA A 390 12.61 11.46 -10.22
N GLN A 391 13.94 11.61 -10.08
CA GLN A 391 14.54 12.54 -9.11
C GLN A 391 14.22 14.01 -9.42
N LEU A 392 14.28 14.40 -10.69
CA LEU A 392 13.92 15.76 -11.13
C LEU A 392 12.45 16.06 -10.85
N ALA A 393 11.56 15.12 -11.16
CA ALA A 393 10.13 15.24 -10.88
C ALA A 393 9.86 15.35 -9.37
N ALA A 394 10.49 14.50 -8.55
CA ALA A 394 10.36 14.53 -7.09
C ALA A 394 10.81 15.86 -6.50
N LYS A 395 11.96 16.41 -6.93
CA LYS A 395 12.46 17.71 -6.45
C LYS A 395 11.51 18.85 -6.79
N ARG A 396 10.95 18.87 -8.01
CA ARG A 396 9.97 19.90 -8.43
C ARG A 396 8.68 19.79 -7.63
N ARG A 397 8.14 18.57 -7.45
CA ARG A 397 6.93 18.32 -6.68
C ARG A 397 7.09 18.65 -5.20
N ALA A 398 8.24 18.34 -4.59
CA ALA A 398 8.50 18.67 -3.19
C ALA A 398 8.48 20.18 -2.94
N ARG A 399 9.02 20.98 -3.86
CA ARG A 399 8.90 22.45 -3.78
C ARG A 399 7.44 22.91 -3.89
N ARG A 400 6.64 22.29 -4.74
CA ARG A 400 5.21 22.59 -4.90
C ARG A 400 4.42 22.24 -3.63
N TYR A 401 4.64 21.03 -3.08
CA TYR A 401 4.04 20.59 -1.83
C TYR A 401 4.33 21.57 -0.69
N ARG A 402 5.60 21.97 -0.51
CA ARG A 402 5.97 22.91 0.57
C ARG A 402 5.27 24.25 0.44
N ARG A 403 5.13 24.79 -0.79
CA ARG A 403 4.35 26.02 -1.01
C ARG A 403 2.88 25.83 -0.67
N TRP A 404 2.30 24.70 -1.07
CA TRP A 404 0.90 24.37 -0.81
C TRP A 404 0.61 24.25 0.69
N ILE A 405 1.40 23.48 1.44
CA ILE A 405 1.16 23.29 2.87
C ILE A 405 1.39 24.58 3.67
N THR A 406 2.38 25.40 3.32
CA THR A 406 2.58 26.71 3.94
C THR A 406 1.42 27.66 3.67
N ALA A 407 0.92 27.72 2.42
CA ALA A 407 -0.25 28.53 2.09
C ALA A 407 -1.51 28.05 2.82
N ARG A 408 -1.67 26.74 2.97
CA ARG A 408 -2.77 26.15 3.72
C ARG A 408 -2.72 26.52 5.20
N ALA A 409 -1.54 26.46 5.84
CA ALA A 409 -1.36 26.83 7.23
C ALA A 409 -1.65 28.33 7.48
N ALA A 410 -1.26 29.21 6.54
CA ALA A 410 -1.54 30.64 6.63
C ALA A 410 -3.03 30.99 6.51
N ASN A 411 -3.83 30.11 5.90
CA ASN A 411 -5.27 30.28 5.70
C ASN A 411 -6.11 29.43 6.68
N ALA A 412 -5.48 28.79 7.67
CA ALA A 412 -6.22 28.09 8.71
C ALA A 412 -6.91 29.11 9.62
N PRO A 413 -8.23 28.98 9.86
CA PRO A 413 -9.02 29.92 10.65
C PRO A 413 -8.61 29.98 12.12
#